data_AF-A0A6H3FAT9-F1
#
_entry.id   AF-A0A6H3FAT9-F1
#
_cell.length_a   1.000
_cell.length_b   1.000
_cell.length_c   1.000
_cell.angle_alpha   90.00
_cell.angle_beta   90.00
_cell.angle_gamma   90.00
#
_symmetry.space_group_name_H-M   'P 1'
#
loop_
_entity.id
_entity.type
_entity.pdbx_description
1 polymer ?
#
loop_
_entity_poly.entity_id
_entity_poly.type
_entity_poly.pdbx_seq_one_letter_code
_entity_poly.pdbx_strand_id
1 'polypeptide(L)'
;MTDTPYSARRARGLALFLGLGLLVMLGISLKDRFEHPHLTVENRQPAPAARDSGQAAIGDLMRQVAENPRDSKAMIHLVEHLVTVQNWEAAETFAQRAITLDVNNPRPLYLLGVVQHNQGRHKEAAATLEKVLTLKDDAAVRYSLGVLYLYYLDEPERGIAQLSAGLHSPEAGEDLKAAIRAELEKAPLPQQGADKK
;
A
#
# COMPACT_ATOMS: atom_id res chain seq x y z
N MET A 1 -63.22 17.39 28.55
CA MET A 1 -62.40 18.13 27.59
C MET A 1 -61.33 18.89 28.37
N THR A 2 -60.13 18.33 28.49
CA THR A 2 -58.95 19.02 29.06
C THR A 2 -57.73 18.57 28.26
N ASP A 3 -57.43 19.29 27.19
CA ASP A 3 -56.14 19.15 26.49
C ASP A 3 -55.13 20.09 27.13
N THR A 4 -54.08 19.49 27.69
CA THR A 4 -53.01 20.14 28.45
C THR A 4 -52.04 20.95 27.56
N PRO A 5 -51.69 22.20 27.89
CA PRO A 5 -50.74 23.03 27.15
C PRO A 5 -49.25 22.71 27.42
N TYR A 6 -48.95 21.50 27.92
CA TYR A 6 -47.63 21.16 28.48
C TYR A 6 -46.64 20.62 27.43
N SER A 7 -47.11 20.12 26.28
CA SER A 7 -46.27 19.51 25.23
C SER A 7 -45.53 20.53 24.35
N ALA A 8 -46.14 21.67 24.05
CA ALA A 8 -45.56 22.68 23.14
C ALA A 8 -44.33 23.40 23.72
N ARG A 9 -44.29 23.63 25.04
CA ARG A 9 -43.15 24.27 25.70
C ARG A 9 -41.94 23.33 25.78
N ARG A 10 -42.16 22.02 25.99
CA ARG A 10 -41.11 21.00 25.97
C ARG A 10 -40.54 20.79 24.57
N ALA A 11 -41.39 20.78 23.53
CA ALA A 11 -40.95 20.67 22.14
C ALA A 11 -40.07 21.87 21.70
N ARG A 12 -40.43 23.09 22.10
CA ARG A 12 -39.62 24.29 21.84
C ARG A 12 -38.30 24.28 22.62
N GLY A 13 -38.31 23.83 23.87
CA GLY A 13 -37.09 23.63 24.65
C GLY A 13 -36.16 22.63 23.98
N LEU A 14 -36.68 21.47 23.56
CA LEU A 14 -35.91 20.43 22.88
C LEU A 14 -35.34 20.92 21.54
N ALA A 15 -36.11 21.66 20.74
CA ALA A 15 -35.64 22.22 19.48
C ALA A 15 -34.52 23.25 19.67
N LEU A 16 -34.59 24.08 20.72
CA LEU A 16 -33.53 25.02 21.08
C LEU A 16 -32.26 24.30 21.56
N PHE A 17 -32.40 23.22 22.35
CA PHE A 17 -31.26 22.41 22.76
C PHE A 17 -30.60 21.67 21.59
N LEU A 18 -31.38 21.13 20.65
CA LEU A 18 -30.88 20.52 19.42
C LEU A 18 -30.15 21.52 18.52
N GLY A 19 -30.72 22.71 18.33
CA GLY A 19 -30.08 23.78 17.55
C GLY A 19 -28.78 24.27 18.17
N LEU A 20 -28.74 24.40 19.50
CA LEU A 20 -27.52 24.76 20.22
C LEU A 20 -26.45 23.67 20.12
N GLY A 21 -26.83 22.39 20.23
CA GLY A 21 -25.91 21.26 20.05
C GLY A 21 -25.28 21.22 18.66
N LEU A 22 -26.07 21.47 17.61
CA LEU A 22 -25.61 21.53 16.23
C LEU A 22 -24.61 22.68 16.00
N LEU A 23 -24.86 23.85 16.58
CA LEU A 23 -23.94 24.99 16.52
C LEU A 23 -22.63 24.74 17.27
N VAL A 24 -22.69 24.05 18.42
CA VAL A 24 -21.49 23.64 19.17
C VAL A 24 -20.69 22.61 18.37
N MET A 25 -21.34 21.62 17.78
CA MET A 25 -20.67 20.63 16.93
C MET A 25 -20.02 21.27 15.68
N LEU A 26 -20.70 22.22 15.04
CA LEU A 26 -20.17 22.99 13.92
C LEU A 26 -18.96 23.83 14.33
N GLY A 27 -19.02 24.47 15.50
CA GLY A 27 -17.93 25.27 16.05
C GLY A 27 -16.69 24.44 16.40
N ILE A 28 -16.88 23.26 17.00
CA ILE A 28 -15.79 22.31 17.28
C ILE A 28 -15.20 21.80 15.97
N SER A 29 -16.03 21.44 14.98
CA SER A 29 -15.57 20.96 13.67
C SER A 29 -14.79 22.03 12.88
N LEU A 30 -15.21 23.29 12.96
CA LEU A 30 -14.48 24.41 12.36
C LEU A 30 -13.15 24.64 13.09
N LYS A 31 -13.14 24.60 14.42
CA LYS A 31 -11.93 24.79 15.22
C LYS A 31 -10.89 23.68 14.99
N ASP A 32 -11.29 22.41 14.96
CA ASP A 32 -10.40 21.28 14.64
C ASP A 32 -9.76 21.43 13.26
N ARG A 33 -10.50 21.95 12.28
CA ARG A 33 -9.99 22.21 10.92
C ARG A 33 -8.96 23.33 10.86
N PHE A 34 -9.02 24.30 11.78
CA PHE A 34 -8.07 25.41 11.85
C PHE A 34 -6.86 25.07 12.75
N GLU A 35 -6.99 24.20 13.74
CA GLU A 35 -5.89 23.77 14.62
C GLU A 35 -5.11 22.55 14.10
N HIS A 36 -5.73 21.69 13.27
CA HIS A 36 -5.07 20.57 12.58
C HIS A 36 -5.05 20.74 11.05
N PRO A 37 -4.21 21.62 10.46
CA PRO A 37 -4.06 21.72 9.01
C PRO A 37 -3.32 20.54 8.36
N HIS A 38 -3.07 19.45 9.08
CA HIS A 38 -2.30 18.31 8.57
C HIS A 38 -3.16 17.04 8.61
N LEU A 39 -3.71 16.73 7.44
CA LEU A 39 -3.77 15.41 6.82
C LEU A 39 -4.50 15.59 5.48
N THR A 40 -4.05 16.58 4.69
CA THR A 40 -4.00 16.30 3.27
C THR A 40 -3.01 15.15 3.17
N VAL A 41 -3.52 13.94 2.89
CA VAL A 41 -2.74 12.99 2.10
C VAL A 41 -2.22 13.86 0.97
N GLU A 42 -0.94 14.23 1.01
CA GLU A 42 -0.23 14.71 -0.16
C GLU A 42 -0.27 13.49 -1.07
N ASN A 43 -1.40 13.33 -1.75
CA ASN A 43 -1.48 12.58 -2.97
C ASN A 43 -0.44 13.33 -3.77
N ARG A 44 0.78 12.79 -3.82
CA ARG A 44 1.88 13.33 -4.58
C ARG A 44 1.45 13.12 -6.01
N GLN A 45 0.57 14.01 -6.42
CA GLN A 45 -0.03 14.09 -7.72
C GLN A 45 1.18 14.35 -8.61
N PRO A 46 1.60 13.38 -9.45
CA PRO A 46 2.71 13.64 -10.33
C PRO A 46 2.40 14.90 -11.13
N ALA A 47 3.43 15.70 -11.42
CA ALA A 47 3.28 16.96 -12.14
C ALA A 47 2.37 16.76 -13.37
N PRO A 48 1.53 17.74 -13.76
CA PRO A 48 0.54 17.58 -14.82
C PRO A 48 1.11 16.98 -16.11
N ALA A 49 2.33 17.35 -16.51
CA ALA A 49 3.02 16.75 -17.66
C ALA A 49 3.36 15.24 -17.48
N ALA A 50 3.68 14.80 -16.26
CA ALA A 50 3.92 13.39 -15.93
C ALA A 50 2.62 12.57 -15.87
N ARG A 51 1.49 13.22 -15.56
CA ARG A 51 0.15 12.62 -15.65
C ARG A 51 -0.28 12.40 -17.07
N ASP A 52 -0.15 13.43 -17.90
CA ASP A 52 -0.58 13.38 -19.30
C ASP A 52 0.22 12.36 -20.10
N SER A 53 1.54 12.30 -19.87
CA SER A 53 2.41 11.27 -20.46
C SER A 53 2.13 9.86 -19.94
N GLY A 54 1.85 9.70 -18.65
CA GLY A 54 1.47 8.41 -18.05
C GLY A 54 0.14 7.87 -18.60
N GLN A 55 -0.86 8.74 -18.75
CA GLN A 55 -2.17 8.37 -19.31
C GLN A 55 -2.08 7.99 -20.79
N ALA A 56 -1.30 8.73 -21.59
CA ALA A 56 -1.04 8.39 -22.99
C ALA A 56 -0.36 7.02 -23.12
N ALA A 57 0.67 6.76 -22.31
CA ALA A 57 1.38 5.48 -22.31
C ALA A 57 0.46 4.31 -21.94
N ILE A 58 -0.43 4.47 -20.97
CA ILE A 58 -1.43 3.45 -20.61
C ILE A 58 -2.37 3.17 -21.79
N GLY A 59 -2.86 4.22 -22.46
CA GLY A 59 -3.75 4.07 -23.62
C GLY A 59 -3.10 3.28 -24.77
N ASP A 60 -1.83 3.55 -25.06
CA ASP A 60 -1.07 2.85 -26.09
C ASP A 60 -0.82 1.37 -25.72
N LEU A 61 -0.43 1.11 -24.48
CA LEU A 61 -0.22 -0.25 -23.97
C LEU A 61 -1.52 -1.05 -23.93
N MET A 62 -2.66 -0.43 -23.59
CA MET A 62 -3.97 -1.08 -23.65
C MET A 62 -4.33 -1.49 -25.08
N ARG A 63 -4.06 -0.65 -26.09
CA ARG A 63 -4.26 -1.01 -27.50
C ARG A 63 -3.36 -2.18 -27.91
N GLN A 64 -2.09 -2.14 -27.53
CA GLN A 64 -1.15 -3.24 -27.83
C GLN A 64 -1.60 -4.57 -27.20
N VAL A 65 -2.04 -4.55 -25.94
CA VAL A 65 -2.58 -5.75 -25.27
C VAL A 65 -3.90 -6.21 -25.90
N ALA A 66 -4.72 -5.30 -26.42
CA ALA A 66 -5.94 -5.67 -27.15
C ALA A 66 -5.64 -6.32 -28.51
N GLU A 67 -4.64 -5.80 -29.24
CA GLU A 67 -4.18 -6.34 -30.52
C GLU A 67 -3.46 -7.69 -30.37
N ASN A 68 -2.64 -7.82 -29.32
CA ASN A 68 -1.95 -9.07 -28.98
C ASN A 68 -2.14 -9.44 -27.50
N PRO A 69 -3.22 -10.17 -27.16
CA PRO A 69 -3.54 -10.48 -25.77
C PRO A 69 -2.62 -11.52 -25.10
N ARG A 70 -1.61 -12.02 -25.82
CA ARG A 70 -0.55 -12.91 -25.31
C ARG A 70 0.82 -12.22 -25.24
N ASP A 71 0.91 -10.92 -25.55
CA ASP A 71 2.13 -10.14 -25.38
C ASP A 71 2.39 -9.89 -23.88
N SER A 72 3.11 -10.81 -23.25
CA SER A 72 3.47 -10.73 -21.83
C SER A 72 4.28 -9.46 -21.53
N LYS A 73 5.14 -9.01 -22.45
CA LYS A 73 5.98 -7.82 -22.25
C LYS A 73 5.15 -6.55 -22.23
N ALA A 74 4.24 -6.38 -23.19
CA ALA A 74 3.30 -5.25 -23.19
C ALA A 74 2.42 -5.23 -21.94
N MET A 75 1.98 -6.42 -21.49
CA MET A 75 1.18 -6.56 -20.29
C MET A 75 1.96 -6.16 -19.02
N ILE A 76 3.24 -6.55 -18.91
CA ILE A 76 4.10 -6.15 -17.79
C ILE A 76 4.29 -4.63 -17.76
N HIS A 77 4.60 -4.01 -18.90
CA HIS A 77 4.73 -2.56 -18.97
C HIS A 77 3.41 -1.85 -18.59
N LEU A 78 2.26 -2.40 -19.03
CA LEU A 78 0.96 -1.86 -18.63
C LEU A 78 0.79 -1.90 -17.11
N VAL A 79 1.14 -3.02 -16.45
CA VAL A 79 1.10 -3.14 -14.98
C VAL A 79 2.01 -2.11 -14.31
N GLU A 80 3.23 -1.90 -14.80
CA GLU A 80 4.18 -0.92 -14.25
C GLU A 80 3.63 0.51 -14.30
N HIS A 81 3.02 0.89 -15.42
CA HIS A 81 2.38 2.20 -15.55
C HIS A 81 1.14 2.32 -14.66
N LEU A 82 0.32 1.27 -14.55
CA LEU A 82 -0.83 1.24 -13.66
C LEU A 82 -0.42 1.35 -12.18
N VAL A 83 0.68 0.71 -11.77
CA VAL A 83 1.30 0.87 -10.45
C VAL A 83 1.76 2.31 -10.24
N THR A 84 2.39 2.93 -11.24
CA THR A 84 2.89 4.32 -11.16
C THR A 84 1.76 5.32 -10.95
N VAL A 85 0.60 5.10 -11.59
CA VAL A 85 -0.60 5.94 -11.40
C VAL A 85 -1.50 5.46 -10.27
N GLN A 86 -1.06 4.47 -9.49
CA GLN A 86 -1.77 3.90 -8.33
C GLN A 86 -3.16 3.32 -8.67
N ASN A 87 -3.35 2.86 -9.91
CA ASN A 87 -4.54 2.12 -10.29
C ASN A 87 -4.37 0.63 -9.91
N TRP A 88 -4.48 0.36 -8.61
CA TRP A 88 -4.18 -0.93 -8.00
C TRP A 88 -5.08 -2.06 -8.52
N GLU A 89 -6.36 -1.80 -8.72
CA GLU A 89 -7.34 -2.79 -9.20
C GLU A 89 -7.01 -3.27 -10.62
N ALA A 90 -6.74 -2.33 -11.53
CA ALA A 90 -6.34 -2.68 -12.89
C ALA A 90 -4.95 -3.35 -12.89
N ALA A 91 -4.00 -2.83 -12.11
CA ALA A 91 -2.66 -3.40 -12.01
C ALA A 91 -2.70 -4.86 -11.56
N GLU A 92 -3.50 -5.19 -10.55
CA GLU A 92 -3.69 -6.55 -10.06
C GLU A 92 -4.25 -7.47 -11.15
N THR A 93 -5.29 -7.02 -11.85
CA THR A 93 -5.93 -7.80 -12.93
C THR A 93 -4.94 -8.14 -14.04
N PHE A 94 -4.18 -7.15 -14.52
CA PHE A 94 -3.19 -7.35 -15.58
C PHE A 94 -1.96 -8.12 -15.07
N ALA A 95 -1.53 -7.94 -13.83
CA ALA A 95 -0.43 -8.71 -13.25
C ALA A 95 -0.79 -10.20 -13.16
N GLN A 96 -2.00 -10.51 -12.68
CA GLN A 96 -2.49 -11.89 -12.59
C GLN A 96 -2.53 -12.56 -13.97
N ARG A 97 -2.96 -11.81 -15.00
CA ARG A 97 -2.94 -12.30 -16.37
C ARG A 97 -1.52 -12.49 -16.89
N ALA A 98 -0.60 -11.56 -16.63
CA ALA A 98 0.80 -11.68 -17.06
C ALA A 98 1.49 -12.91 -16.44
N ILE A 99 1.18 -13.23 -15.17
CA ILE A 99 1.65 -14.47 -14.51
C ILE A 99 1.21 -15.73 -15.29
N THR A 100 -0.02 -15.74 -15.83
CA THR A 100 -0.50 -16.90 -16.60
C THR A 100 0.14 -17.04 -17.99
N LEU A 101 0.67 -15.95 -18.55
CA LEU A 101 1.31 -15.95 -19.86
C LEU A 101 2.75 -16.46 -19.79
N ASP A 102 3.45 -16.17 -18.71
CA ASP A 102 4.81 -16.65 -18.46
C ASP A 102 5.03 -16.94 -16.98
N VAL A 103 4.86 -18.21 -16.61
CA VAL A 103 4.95 -18.68 -15.22
C VAL A 103 6.37 -18.66 -14.67
N ASN A 104 7.38 -18.55 -15.54
CA ASN A 104 8.79 -18.53 -15.13
C ASN A 104 9.34 -17.09 -15.02
N ASN A 105 8.54 -16.08 -15.37
CA ASN A 105 8.94 -14.69 -15.24
C ASN A 105 8.61 -14.16 -13.84
N PRO A 106 9.63 -13.79 -13.03
CA PRO A 106 9.39 -13.26 -11.69
C PRO A 106 8.76 -11.87 -11.67
N ARG A 107 8.83 -11.10 -12.76
CA ARG A 107 8.47 -9.67 -12.76
C ARG A 107 6.97 -9.42 -12.51
N PRO A 108 6.02 -10.10 -13.17
CA PRO A 108 4.61 -10.00 -12.84
C PRO A 108 4.28 -10.33 -11.38
N LEU A 109 4.93 -11.36 -10.81
CA LEU A 109 4.76 -11.73 -9.40
C LEU A 109 5.26 -10.63 -8.46
N TYR A 110 6.43 -10.06 -8.75
CA TYR A 110 6.95 -8.93 -7.98
C TYR A 110 5.98 -7.74 -8.00
N LEU A 111 5.49 -7.36 -9.19
CA LEU A 111 4.53 -6.27 -9.36
C LEU A 111 3.21 -6.56 -8.60
N LEU A 112 2.72 -7.80 -8.64
CA LEU A 112 1.54 -8.20 -7.87
C LEU A 112 1.79 -8.05 -6.36
N GLY A 113 2.96 -8.45 -5.85
CA GLY A 113 3.32 -8.25 -4.45
C GLY A 113 3.33 -6.78 -4.04
N VAL A 114 3.86 -5.90 -4.90
CA VAL A 114 3.81 -4.44 -4.69
C VAL A 114 2.37 -3.93 -4.67
N VAL A 115 1.53 -4.37 -5.61
CA VAL A 115 0.11 -3.98 -5.67
C VAL A 115 -0.65 -4.43 -4.42
N GLN A 116 -0.49 -5.69 -4.01
CA GLN A 116 -1.09 -6.25 -2.80
C GLN A 116 -0.69 -5.49 -1.55
N HIS A 117 0.59 -5.12 -1.42
CA HIS A 117 1.08 -4.32 -0.31
C HIS A 117 0.40 -2.94 -0.27
N ASN A 118 0.30 -2.25 -1.41
CA ASN A 118 -0.35 -0.93 -1.51
C ASN A 118 -1.86 -0.99 -1.25
N GLN A 119 -2.48 -2.15 -1.45
CA GLN A 119 -3.88 -2.40 -1.10
C GLN A 119 -4.07 -2.84 0.37
N GLY A 120 -3.01 -2.84 1.20
CA GLY A 120 -3.05 -3.25 2.60
C GLY A 120 -3.06 -4.77 2.82
N ARG A 121 -2.97 -5.57 1.75
CA ARG A 121 -2.97 -7.04 1.82
C ARG A 121 -1.56 -7.57 2.06
N HIS A 122 -0.97 -7.20 3.20
CA HIS A 122 0.44 -7.45 3.49
C HIS A 122 0.81 -8.93 3.56
N LYS A 123 -0.08 -9.78 4.09
CA LYS A 123 0.14 -11.24 4.15
C LYS A 123 0.20 -11.86 2.75
N GLU A 124 -0.70 -11.43 1.86
CA GLU A 124 -0.70 -11.87 0.47
C GLU A 124 0.54 -11.36 -0.27
N ALA A 125 0.89 -10.09 -0.06
CA ALA A 125 2.09 -9.49 -0.64
C ALA A 125 3.34 -10.29 -0.28
N ALA A 126 3.51 -10.65 0.99
CA ALA A 126 4.64 -11.45 1.45
C ALA A 126 4.64 -12.84 0.79
N ALA A 127 3.50 -13.54 0.79
CA ALA A 127 3.40 -14.85 0.14
C ALA A 127 3.68 -14.79 -1.38
N THR A 128 3.26 -13.72 -2.06
CA THR A 128 3.53 -13.51 -3.48
C THR A 128 5.01 -13.20 -3.75
N LEU A 129 5.64 -12.36 -2.94
CA LEU A 129 7.06 -12.05 -3.05
C LEU A 129 7.95 -13.25 -2.69
N GLU A 130 7.51 -14.13 -1.79
CA GLU A 130 8.22 -15.39 -1.53
C GLU A 130 8.25 -16.28 -2.77
N LYS A 131 7.17 -16.32 -3.56
CA LYS A 131 7.17 -17.03 -4.85
C LYS A 131 8.18 -16.45 -5.84
N VAL A 132 8.41 -15.13 -5.81
CA VAL A 132 9.45 -14.50 -6.65
C VAL A 132 10.82 -15.11 -6.31
N LEU A 133 11.14 -15.24 -5.02
CA LEU A 133 12.41 -15.84 -4.57
C LEU A 133 12.54 -17.33 -4.94
N THR A 134 11.43 -18.06 -5.16
CA THR A 134 11.49 -19.44 -5.69
C THR A 134 11.91 -19.52 -7.16
N LEU A 135 11.65 -18.47 -7.94
CA LEU A 135 12.01 -18.39 -9.36
C LEU A 135 13.40 -17.80 -9.56
N LYS A 136 13.71 -16.74 -8.80
CA LYS A 136 14.99 -16.04 -8.87
C LYS A 136 15.27 -15.41 -7.52
N ASP A 137 16.40 -15.77 -6.93
CA ASP A 137 16.90 -15.06 -5.75
C ASP A 137 17.25 -13.61 -6.11
N ASP A 138 16.77 -12.67 -5.32
CA ASP A 138 16.89 -11.24 -5.61
C ASP A 138 16.93 -10.42 -4.31
N ALA A 139 18.02 -9.68 -4.12
CA ALA A 139 18.26 -8.90 -2.91
C ALA A 139 17.21 -7.81 -2.68
N ALA A 140 16.68 -7.20 -3.74
CA ALA A 140 15.66 -6.15 -3.62
C ALA A 140 14.33 -6.76 -3.14
N VAL A 141 13.98 -7.95 -3.64
CA VAL A 141 12.80 -8.69 -3.15
C VAL A 141 12.97 -9.11 -1.69
N ARG A 142 14.16 -9.58 -1.30
CA ARG A 142 14.47 -9.89 0.10
C ARG A 142 14.35 -8.67 1.00
N TYR A 143 14.79 -7.49 0.54
CA TYR A 143 14.57 -6.24 1.25
C TYR A 143 13.08 -5.93 1.43
N SER A 144 12.28 -6.02 0.36
CA SER A 144 10.83 -5.80 0.44
C SER A 144 10.14 -6.76 1.41
N LEU A 145 10.51 -8.05 1.40
CA LEU A 145 10.00 -9.03 2.37
C LEU A 145 10.44 -8.70 3.80
N GLY A 146 11.70 -8.30 3.98
CA GLY A 146 12.23 -7.86 5.26
C GLY A 146 11.40 -6.75 5.89
N VAL A 147 11.12 -5.70 5.11
CA VAL A 147 10.28 -4.57 5.50
C VAL A 147 8.84 -5.02 5.80
N LEU A 148 8.24 -5.87 4.95
CA LEU A 148 6.90 -6.40 5.19
C LEU A 148 6.80 -7.15 6.53
N TYR A 149 7.74 -8.04 6.79
CA TYR A 149 7.74 -8.83 8.01
C TYR A 149 7.98 -8.01 9.27
N LEU A 150 8.89 -7.04 9.21
CA LEU A 150 9.20 -6.17 10.35
C LEU A 150 8.07 -5.21 10.72
N TYR A 151 7.47 -4.56 9.72
CA TYR A 151 6.61 -3.40 9.98
C TYR A 151 5.12 -3.66 9.82
N TYR A 152 4.73 -4.74 9.13
CA TYR A 152 3.33 -4.98 8.77
C TYR A 152 2.78 -6.32 9.26
N LEU A 153 3.65 -7.30 9.53
CA LEU A 153 3.23 -8.65 9.87
C LEU A 153 3.56 -9.09 11.30
N ASP A 154 4.31 -8.28 12.06
CA ASP A 154 4.74 -8.62 13.43
C ASP A 154 5.54 -9.94 13.48
N GLU A 155 6.35 -10.19 12.45
CA GLU A 155 7.19 -11.39 12.31
C GLU A 155 8.68 -10.99 12.20
N PRO A 156 9.26 -10.37 13.26
CA PRO A 156 10.57 -9.74 13.17
C PRO A 156 11.70 -10.72 12.88
N GLU A 157 11.63 -11.98 13.35
CA GLU A 157 12.68 -12.96 13.04
C GLU A 157 12.76 -13.26 11.54
N ARG A 158 11.61 -13.40 10.86
CA ARG A 158 11.57 -13.59 9.41
C ARG A 158 12.06 -12.36 8.67
N GLY A 159 11.70 -11.17 9.14
CA GLY A 159 12.15 -9.92 8.57
C GLY A 159 13.67 -9.76 8.62
N ILE A 160 14.26 -9.98 9.80
CA ILE A 160 15.71 -9.96 10.00
C ILE A 160 16.40 -11.03 9.14
N ALA A 161 15.82 -12.23 9.03
CA ALA A 161 16.39 -13.29 8.19
C ALA A 161 16.44 -12.89 6.71
N GLN A 162 15.36 -12.30 6.18
CA GLN A 162 15.32 -11.85 4.78
C GLN A 162 16.29 -10.70 4.52
N LEU A 163 16.32 -9.69 5.40
CA LEU A 163 17.28 -8.58 5.32
C LEU A 163 18.72 -9.08 5.38
N SER A 164 19.02 -9.96 6.34
CA SER A 164 20.37 -10.54 6.49
C SER A 164 20.78 -11.31 5.23
N ALA A 165 19.89 -12.12 4.66
CA ALA A 165 20.18 -12.81 3.41
C ALA A 165 20.41 -11.83 2.24
N GLY A 166 19.60 -10.77 2.14
CA GLY A 166 19.78 -9.72 1.13
C GLY A 166 21.11 -8.97 1.28
N LEU A 167 21.59 -8.74 2.51
CA LEU A 167 22.87 -8.08 2.77
C LEU A 167 24.06 -8.87 2.23
N HIS A 168 23.98 -10.20 2.28
CA HIS A 168 25.04 -11.11 1.83
C HIS A 168 24.92 -11.48 0.34
N SER A 169 23.91 -10.99 -0.38
CA SER A 169 23.79 -11.23 -1.83
C SER A 169 24.93 -10.51 -2.57
N PRO A 170 25.66 -11.22 -3.44
CA PRO A 170 26.73 -10.60 -4.23
C PRO A 170 26.21 -9.62 -5.28
N GLU A 171 24.96 -9.77 -5.73
CA GLU A 171 24.30 -8.89 -6.69
C GLU A 171 23.76 -7.59 -6.06
N ALA A 172 23.72 -7.51 -4.73
CA ALA A 172 23.25 -6.32 -4.03
C ALA A 172 24.24 -5.16 -4.18
N GLY A 173 23.77 -4.03 -4.75
CA GLY A 173 24.54 -2.79 -4.80
C GLY A 173 24.73 -2.17 -3.40
N GLU A 174 25.74 -1.32 -3.25
CA GLU A 174 26.08 -0.72 -1.95
C GLU A 174 24.95 0.12 -1.35
N ASP A 175 24.17 0.81 -2.18
CA ASP A 175 23.00 1.59 -1.72
C ASP A 175 21.95 0.69 -1.07
N LEU A 176 21.66 -0.46 -1.69
CA LEU A 176 20.72 -1.43 -1.15
C LEU A 176 21.26 -2.05 0.15
N LYS A 177 22.55 -2.40 0.19
CA LYS A 177 23.19 -2.92 1.41
C LYS A 177 23.18 -1.88 2.54
N ALA A 178 23.36 -0.60 2.23
CA ALA A 178 23.25 0.48 3.20
C ALA A 178 21.82 0.60 3.75
N ALA A 179 20.80 0.54 2.89
CA ALA A 179 19.40 0.51 3.31
C ALA A 179 19.10 -0.71 4.20
N ILE A 180 19.56 -1.90 3.80
CA ILE A 180 19.40 -3.13 4.59
C ILE A 180 20.03 -3.00 5.98
N ARG A 181 21.26 -2.46 6.07
CA ARG A 181 21.93 -2.24 7.37
C ARG A 181 21.13 -1.28 8.26
N ALA A 182 20.64 -0.18 7.69
CA ALA A 182 19.83 0.78 8.44
C ALA A 182 18.53 0.16 8.97
N GLU A 183 17.91 -0.77 8.23
CA GLU A 183 16.72 -1.48 8.70
C GLU A 183 17.06 -2.51 9.78
N LEU A 184 18.18 -3.22 9.66
CA LEU A 184 18.66 -4.17 10.68
C LEU A 184 19.03 -3.49 12.01
N GLU A 185 19.57 -2.28 11.98
CA GLU A 185 19.88 -1.50 13.18
C GLU A 185 18.63 -1.09 13.98
N LYS A 186 17.51 -0.86 13.29
CA LYS A 186 16.22 -0.52 13.90
C LYS A 186 15.43 -1.76 14.33
N ALA A 187 15.75 -2.92 13.77
CA ALA A 187 15.00 -4.14 14.00
C ALA A 187 15.03 -4.50 15.49
N PRO A 188 13.92 -5.05 16.05
CA PRO A 188 13.91 -5.52 17.42
C PRO A 188 15.03 -6.55 17.59
N LEU A 189 15.84 -6.41 18.63
CA LEU A 189 16.83 -7.43 18.95
C LEU A 189 16.10 -8.78 19.06
N PRO A 190 16.65 -9.86 18.48
CA PRO A 190 16.13 -11.19 18.77
C PRO A 190 16.05 -11.28 20.28
N GLN A 191 14.89 -11.64 20.84
CA GLN A 191 14.83 -11.92 22.26
C GLN A 191 15.84 -13.05 22.49
N GLN A 192 17.02 -12.70 23.02
CA GLN A 192 17.95 -13.69 23.52
C GLN A 192 17.11 -14.56 24.42
N GLY A 193 16.99 -15.83 24.04
CA GLY A 193 15.98 -16.74 24.57
C GLY A 193 15.79 -16.48 26.04
N ALA A 194 14.55 -16.17 26.41
CA ALA A 194 14.16 -16.14 27.81
C ALA A 194 14.59 -17.48 28.40
N ASP A 195 15.72 -17.42 29.09
CA ASP A 195 16.32 -18.51 29.82
C ASP A 195 15.33 -18.84 30.93
N LYS A 196 14.47 -19.82 30.68
CA LYS A 196 13.56 -20.40 31.67
C LYS A 196 13.42 -21.90 31.43
N LYS A 197 14.37 -22.61 32.05
CA LYS A 197 14.22 -23.83 32.87
C LYS A 197 13.32 -24.95 32.36
#